data_AF-A0A7C2E809-F1
#
_entry.id   AF-A0A7C2E809-F1
#
_cell.length_a   1.000
_cell.length_b   1.000
_cell.length_c   1.000
_cell.angle_alpha   90.00
_cell.angle_beta   90.00
_cell.angle_gamma   90.00
#
_symmetry.space_group_name_H-M   'P 1'
#
loop_
_entity.id
_entity.type
_entity.pdbx_description
1 polymer ?
#
loop_
_entity_poly.entity_id
_entity_poly.type
_entity_poly.pdbx_seq_one_letter_code
_entity_poly.pdbx_strand_id
1 'polypeptide(L)'
;HRQELLPDKKLNPAMWAGRKRGILFDVGHGGGSFFWNIAVPAVEQGFLPDIISTDLHTGSMNAGMKDMVNVMSKMLVLGSPLKEVIRTSTWAAAQAIRRPELGHLDVGAEADVTVLRLERGSFGYIDAAGARLAGDQRLVAELTVRAGRVVWDLNGLAAEDWRTFKYRPRGAPPKPRP
;
A
#
# COMPACT_ATOMS: atom_id res chain seq x y z
N HIS A 1 24.59 6.65 7.64
CA HIS A 1 23.90 7.39 8.71
C HIS A 1 22.60 7.98 8.15
N ARG A 2 21.54 8.04 8.97
CA ARG A 2 20.21 8.58 8.64
C ARG A 2 20.15 9.99 9.26
N GLN A 3 19.69 11.00 8.52
CA GLN A 3 19.65 12.43 8.95
C GLN A 3 18.23 12.97 9.12
N GLU A 4 17.22 12.11 8.97
CA GLU A 4 15.81 12.42 9.12
C GLU A 4 15.50 12.82 10.57
N LEU A 5 16.25 12.28 11.53
CA LEU A 5 16.24 12.67 12.94
C LEU A 5 17.60 13.25 13.35
N LEU A 6 17.58 14.24 14.23
CA LEU A 6 18.75 14.77 14.93
C LEU A 6 19.21 13.80 16.04
N PRO A 7 20.41 13.98 16.63
CA PRO A 7 20.91 13.11 17.72
C PRO A 7 19.97 13.02 18.93
N ASP A 8 19.18 14.07 19.20
CA ASP A 8 18.17 14.13 20.26
C ASP A 8 16.81 13.52 19.88
N LYS A 9 16.74 12.80 18.75
CA LYS A 9 15.52 12.18 18.18
C LYS A 9 14.45 13.16 17.70
N LYS A 10 14.72 14.47 17.71
CA LYS A 10 13.81 15.41 17.05
C LYS A 10 13.87 15.26 15.55
N LEU A 11 12.72 15.40 14.90
CA LEU A 11 12.66 15.44 13.45
C LEU A 11 13.51 16.59 12.94
N ASN A 12 14.35 16.32 11.94
CA ASN A 12 15.19 17.33 11.34
C ASN A 12 14.32 18.48 10.79
N PRO A 13 14.53 19.75 11.20
CA PRO A 13 13.74 20.90 10.74
C PRO A 13 13.68 21.05 9.21
N ALA A 14 14.68 20.52 8.50
CA ALA A 14 14.68 20.48 7.04
C ALA A 14 13.48 19.71 6.45
N MET A 15 12.96 18.70 7.15
CA MET A 15 11.76 17.94 6.74
C MET A 15 10.54 18.86 6.66
N TRP A 16 10.30 19.63 7.73
CA TRP A 16 9.22 20.62 7.76
C TRP A 16 9.43 21.76 6.77
N ALA A 17 10.67 22.25 6.63
CA ALA A 17 11.00 23.28 5.66
C ALA A 17 10.74 22.80 4.22
N GLY A 18 11.07 21.54 3.92
CA GLY A 18 10.76 20.90 2.64
C GLY A 18 9.25 20.84 2.38
N ARG A 19 8.47 20.37 3.37
CA ARG A 19 7.01 20.31 3.25
C ARG A 19 6.39 21.69 3.02
N LYS A 20 6.85 22.71 3.74
CA LYS A 20 6.40 24.12 3.56
C LYS A 20 6.68 24.66 2.15
N ARG A 21 7.70 24.12 1.47
CA ARG A 21 8.04 24.46 0.08
C ARG A 21 7.32 23.61 -0.97
N GLY A 22 6.42 22.72 -0.56
CA GLY A 22 5.67 21.83 -1.45
C GLY A 22 6.40 20.53 -1.81
N ILE A 23 7.47 20.16 -1.09
CA ILE A 23 8.08 18.83 -1.25
C ILE A 23 7.16 17.80 -0.63
N LEU A 24 6.80 16.78 -1.40
CA LEU A 24 6.00 15.63 -0.96
C LEU A 24 6.92 14.58 -0.32
N PHE A 25 6.50 14.05 0.81
CA PHE A 25 7.18 12.95 1.50
C PHE A 25 6.47 11.65 1.22
N ASP A 26 7.10 10.81 0.41
CA ASP A 26 6.64 9.48 0.06
C ASP A 26 7.33 8.41 0.94
N VAL A 27 6.59 7.36 1.33
CA VAL A 27 7.12 6.31 2.21
C VAL A 27 8.25 5.52 1.55
N GLY A 28 8.08 5.11 0.28
CA GLY A 28 9.08 4.39 -0.51
C GLY A 28 9.76 3.25 0.25
N HIS A 29 8.98 2.36 0.88
CA HIS A 29 9.49 1.48 1.95
C HIS A 29 10.75 0.68 1.57
N GLY A 30 10.69 -0.01 0.43
CA GLY A 30 11.79 -0.72 -0.19
C GLY A 30 12.40 -1.82 0.67
N GLY A 31 13.55 -2.31 0.23
CA GLY A 31 14.40 -3.19 1.03
C GLY A 31 15.27 -2.44 2.04
N GLY A 32 15.31 -1.10 1.99
CA GLY A 32 16.35 -0.33 2.67
C GLY A 32 15.98 1.10 3.07
N SER A 33 14.71 1.50 3.05
CA SER A 33 14.33 2.93 3.19
C SER A 33 13.43 3.22 4.39
N PHE A 34 12.63 2.26 4.84
CA PHE A 34 11.74 2.44 5.99
C PHE A 34 12.28 1.78 7.27
N PHE A 35 12.37 2.55 8.36
CA PHE A 35 12.90 2.11 9.65
C PHE A 35 12.01 2.59 10.78
N TRP A 36 11.67 1.70 11.72
CA TRP A 36 10.82 2.05 12.86
C TRP A 36 11.43 3.14 13.73
N ASN A 37 12.76 3.12 13.91
CA ASN A 37 13.48 4.10 14.70
C ASN A 37 13.52 5.51 14.08
N ILE A 38 13.03 5.68 12.84
CA ILE A 38 12.80 6.96 12.18
C ILE A 38 11.30 7.26 12.12
N ALA A 39 10.50 6.30 11.66
CA ALA A 39 9.08 6.49 11.43
C ALA A 39 8.30 6.76 12.72
N VAL A 40 8.55 6.01 13.81
CA VAL A 40 7.83 6.19 15.07
C VAL A 40 8.05 7.60 15.64
N PRO A 41 9.29 8.09 15.84
CA PRO A 41 9.49 9.45 16.35
C PRO A 41 8.96 10.54 15.41
N ALA A 42 9.01 10.34 14.09
CA ALA A 42 8.48 11.30 13.13
C ALA A 42 6.96 11.44 13.26
N VAL A 43 6.24 10.33 13.37
CA VAL A 43 4.78 10.32 13.52
C VAL A 43 4.35 10.85 14.89
N GLU A 44 5.05 10.51 15.97
CA GLU A 44 4.83 11.10 17.30
C GLU A 44 4.97 12.63 17.32
N GLN A 45 5.80 13.18 16.42
CA GLN A 45 5.97 14.61 16.22
C GLN A 45 5.01 15.21 15.18
N GLY A 46 4.00 14.45 14.73
CA GLY A 46 2.98 14.89 13.79
C GLY A 46 3.39 14.87 12.32
N PHE A 47 4.52 14.25 11.98
CA PHE A 47 5.02 14.17 10.60
C PHE A 47 4.60 12.86 9.94
N LEU A 48 3.38 12.82 9.42
CA LEU A 48 2.87 11.74 8.57
C LEU A 48 3.36 11.90 7.13
N PRO A 49 3.46 10.81 6.34
CA PRO A 49 3.79 10.91 4.91
C PRO A 49 2.64 11.54 4.10
N ASP A 50 2.99 12.16 2.98
CA ASP A 50 2.03 12.72 2.03
C ASP A 50 1.50 11.65 1.06
N ILE A 51 2.32 10.62 0.80
CA ILE A 51 2.03 9.49 -0.10
C ILE A 51 2.51 8.20 0.56
N ILE A 52 1.74 7.12 0.38
CA ILE A 52 2.20 5.77 0.74
C ILE A 52 2.63 5.06 -0.55
N SER A 53 3.84 4.53 -0.56
CA SER A 53 4.36 3.71 -1.65
C SER A 53 5.26 2.60 -1.12
N THR A 54 5.57 1.63 -1.99
CA THR A 54 6.23 0.39 -1.61
C THR A 54 7.71 0.36 -1.94
N ASP A 55 8.16 0.99 -3.02
CA ASP A 55 9.44 0.65 -3.66
C ASP A 55 9.57 -0.90 -3.83
N LEU A 56 8.56 -1.48 -4.50
CA LEU A 56 8.46 -2.92 -4.72
C LEU A 56 9.50 -3.40 -5.76
N HIS A 57 10.34 -4.33 -5.34
CA HIS A 57 11.30 -5.04 -6.18
C HIS A 57 11.57 -6.43 -5.60
N THR A 58 12.32 -7.27 -6.32
CA THR A 58 12.57 -8.68 -5.96
C THR A 58 13.16 -8.88 -4.57
N GLY A 59 13.94 -7.91 -4.07
CA GLY A 59 14.53 -7.93 -2.73
C GLY A 59 13.59 -7.47 -1.62
N SER A 60 12.60 -6.63 -1.91
CA SER A 60 11.68 -6.07 -0.90
C SER A 60 10.39 -6.88 -0.76
N MET A 61 9.95 -7.55 -1.83
CA MET A 61 8.66 -8.26 -1.90
C MET A 61 8.52 -9.44 -0.93
N ASN A 62 9.61 -10.05 -0.50
CA ASN A 62 9.61 -11.15 0.48
C ASN A 62 10.22 -10.75 1.84
N ALA A 63 10.54 -9.47 2.03
CA ALA A 63 11.20 -8.95 3.21
C ALA A 63 10.22 -8.16 4.12
N GLY A 64 10.69 -7.07 4.73
CA GLY A 64 9.86 -6.21 5.58
C GLY A 64 8.70 -5.56 4.83
N MET A 65 8.92 -5.16 3.56
CA MET A 65 7.97 -4.38 2.76
C MET A 65 6.76 -5.19 2.27
N LYS A 66 6.97 -6.32 1.59
CA LYS A 66 5.93 -7.20 1.02
C LYS A 66 5.12 -6.55 -0.11
N ASP A 67 3.98 -5.96 0.23
CA ASP A 67 3.00 -5.44 -0.70
C ASP A 67 2.41 -4.11 -0.20
N MET A 68 1.55 -3.51 -1.03
CA MET A 68 0.94 -2.21 -0.74
C MET A 68 0.08 -2.26 0.54
N VAL A 69 -0.75 -3.29 0.71
CA VAL A 69 -1.65 -3.37 1.88
C VAL A 69 -0.88 -3.59 3.18
N ASN A 70 0.28 -4.25 3.15
CA ASN A 70 1.19 -4.33 4.29
C ASN A 70 1.78 -2.96 4.64
N VAL A 71 2.24 -2.16 3.68
CA VAL A 71 2.75 -0.81 3.95
C VAL A 71 1.64 0.13 4.44
N MET A 72 0.45 0.06 3.85
CA MET A 72 -0.74 0.79 4.34
C MET A 72 -1.07 0.40 5.79
N SER A 73 -1.00 -0.89 6.11
CA SER A 73 -1.23 -1.38 7.47
C SER A 73 -0.22 -0.83 8.47
N LYS A 74 1.06 -0.72 8.08
CA LYS A 74 2.09 -0.07 8.90
C LYS A 74 1.73 1.37 9.24
N MET A 75 1.15 2.12 8.30
CA MET A 75 0.71 3.49 8.57
C MET A 75 -0.49 3.51 9.52
N LEU A 76 -1.42 2.56 9.40
CA LEU A 76 -2.52 2.42 10.36
C LEU A 76 -2.02 2.17 11.78
N VAL A 77 -1.08 1.24 11.96
CA VAL A 77 -0.55 0.93 13.32
C VAL A 77 0.37 2.01 13.87
N LEU A 78 0.92 2.88 13.01
CA LEU A 78 1.60 4.11 13.44
C LEU A 78 0.61 5.21 13.89
N GLY A 79 -0.70 5.02 13.70
CA GLY A 79 -1.73 5.96 14.15
C GLY A 79 -2.34 6.81 13.04
N SER A 80 -2.00 6.59 11.76
CA SER A 80 -2.70 7.24 10.65
C SER A 80 -4.17 6.80 10.62
N PRO A 81 -5.14 7.74 10.57
CA PRO A 81 -6.53 7.39 10.38
C PRO A 81 -6.75 6.60 9.08
N LEU A 82 -7.65 5.62 9.08
CA LEU A 82 -7.93 4.79 7.91
C LEU A 82 -8.25 5.63 6.66
N LYS A 83 -9.06 6.69 6.82
CA LYS A 83 -9.38 7.62 5.73
C LYS A 83 -8.12 8.24 5.11
N GLU A 84 -7.14 8.62 5.93
CA GLU A 84 -5.89 9.20 5.44
C GLU A 84 -5.00 8.14 4.78
N VAL A 85 -4.96 6.91 5.32
CA VAL A 85 -4.25 5.80 4.67
C VAL A 85 -4.81 5.51 3.27
N ILE A 86 -6.13 5.52 3.11
CA ILE A 86 -6.76 5.39 1.79
C ILE A 86 -6.40 6.59 0.91
N ARG A 87 -6.63 7.82 1.37
CA ARG A 87 -6.39 9.04 0.58
C ARG A 87 -4.94 9.17 0.10
N THR A 88 -3.97 8.87 0.97
CA THR A 88 -2.52 8.93 0.67
C THR A 88 -2.06 7.82 -0.27
N SER A 89 -2.82 6.72 -0.36
CA SER A 89 -2.56 5.60 -1.27
C SER A 89 -3.31 5.68 -2.60
N THR A 90 -4.29 6.59 -2.72
CA THR A 90 -5.13 6.75 -3.92
C THR A 90 -5.02 8.16 -4.48
N TRP A 91 -5.90 9.07 -4.05
CA TRP A 91 -6.03 10.41 -4.58
C TRP A 91 -4.74 11.22 -4.47
N ALA A 92 -4.05 11.19 -3.32
CA ALA A 92 -2.81 11.95 -3.16
C ALA A 92 -1.70 11.45 -4.11
N ALA A 93 -1.59 10.13 -4.29
CA ALA A 93 -0.63 9.53 -5.21
C ALA A 93 -0.94 9.90 -6.66
N ALA A 94 -2.22 9.82 -7.06
CA ALA A 94 -2.70 10.22 -8.38
C ALA A 94 -2.37 11.69 -8.69
N GLN A 95 -2.62 12.58 -7.72
CA GLN A 95 -2.29 14.01 -7.83
C GLN A 95 -0.77 14.23 -7.95
N ALA A 96 0.04 13.49 -7.19
CA ALA A 96 1.50 13.60 -7.23
C ALA A 96 2.07 13.25 -8.61
N ILE A 97 1.46 12.28 -9.31
CA ILE A 97 1.85 11.88 -10.67
C ILE A 97 1.07 12.60 -11.78
N ARG A 98 0.25 13.61 -11.43
CA ARG A 98 -0.56 14.42 -12.35
C ARG A 98 -1.54 13.60 -13.19
N ARG A 99 -2.20 12.64 -12.54
CA ARG A 99 -3.25 11.80 -13.13
C ARG A 99 -4.57 12.02 -12.37
N PRO A 100 -5.18 13.21 -12.47
CA PRO A 100 -6.36 13.59 -11.69
C PRO A 100 -7.62 12.78 -12.02
N GLU A 101 -7.60 11.99 -13.08
CA GLU A 101 -8.66 11.05 -13.43
C GLU A 101 -8.59 9.71 -12.67
N LEU A 102 -7.55 9.50 -11.85
CA LEU A 102 -7.34 8.29 -11.04
C LEU A 102 -7.53 8.55 -9.55
N GLY A 103 -7.75 7.48 -8.78
CA GLY A 103 -7.70 7.51 -7.32
C GLY A 103 -8.94 8.09 -6.63
N HIS A 104 -10.04 8.27 -7.37
CA HIS A 104 -11.34 8.73 -6.88
C HIS A 104 -12.50 7.90 -7.47
N LEU A 105 -13.72 8.07 -6.94
CA LEU A 105 -14.91 7.30 -7.30
C LEU A 105 -16.05 8.19 -7.84
N ASP A 106 -15.72 9.34 -8.42
CA ASP A 106 -16.73 10.24 -8.97
C ASP A 106 -17.32 9.69 -10.27
N VAL A 107 -18.53 10.16 -10.62
CA VAL A 107 -19.19 9.79 -11.89
C VAL A 107 -18.30 10.21 -13.07
N GLY A 108 -18.01 9.26 -13.96
CA GLY A 108 -17.16 9.46 -15.13
C GLY A 108 -15.71 9.01 -14.94
N ALA A 109 -15.28 8.66 -13.72
CA ALA A 109 -13.99 8.03 -13.49
C ALA A 109 -13.94 6.61 -14.06
N GLU A 110 -12.73 6.13 -14.40
CA GLU A 110 -12.53 4.72 -14.78
C GLU A 110 -12.88 3.80 -13.59
N ALA A 111 -13.48 2.65 -13.87
CA ALA A 111 -13.92 1.69 -12.85
C ALA A 111 -12.74 0.87 -12.29
N ASP A 112 -11.82 1.57 -11.63
CA ASP A 112 -10.67 1.06 -10.90
C ASP A 112 -10.95 1.08 -9.40
N VAL A 113 -11.27 -0.10 -8.84
CA VAL A 113 -11.74 -0.23 -7.46
C VAL A 113 -10.98 -1.34 -6.76
N THR A 114 -10.55 -1.09 -5.53
CA THR A 114 -10.08 -2.15 -4.62
C THR A 114 -11.01 -2.23 -3.41
N VAL A 115 -11.52 -3.42 -3.14
CA VAL A 115 -12.25 -3.71 -1.90
C VAL A 115 -11.24 -4.18 -0.86
N LEU A 116 -11.20 -3.47 0.27
CA LEU A 116 -10.31 -3.77 1.37
C LEU A 116 -11.10 -4.27 2.58
N ARG A 117 -10.60 -5.31 3.24
CA ARG A 117 -11.06 -5.73 4.57
C ARG A 117 -10.07 -5.25 5.63
N LEU A 118 -10.59 -4.60 6.67
CA LEU A 118 -9.83 -4.28 7.88
C LEU A 118 -9.98 -5.44 8.87
N GLU A 119 -8.90 -6.17 9.09
CA GLU A 119 -8.80 -7.21 10.10
C GLU A 119 -8.38 -6.63 11.45
N ARG A 120 -8.91 -7.20 12.53
CA ARG A 120 -8.44 -6.97 13.90
C ARG A 120 -7.87 -8.26 14.45
N GLY A 121 -6.73 -8.18 15.14
CA GLY A 121 -6.02 -9.37 15.60
C GLY A 121 -4.66 -9.03 16.21
N SER A 122 -3.73 -9.99 16.21
CA SER A 122 -2.34 -9.74 16.62
C SER A 122 -1.43 -9.96 15.42
N PHE A 123 -0.76 -8.89 14.99
CA PHE A 123 0.10 -8.88 13.81
C PHE A 123 1.49 -8.35 14.15
N GLY A 124 2.45 -8.68 13.29
CA GLY A 124 3.82 -8.17 13.37
C GLY A 124 4.26 -7.55 12.06
N TYR A 125 4.86 -6.38 12.14
CA TYR A 125 5.33 -5.62 10.99
C TYR A 125 6.85 -5.43 11.07
N ILE A 126 7.54 -5.89 10.04
CA ILE A 126 9.00 -5.85 9.95
C ILE A 126 9.42 -4.65 9.10
N ASP A 127 10.34 -3.82 9.58
CA ASP A 127 10.94 -2.73 8.79
C ASP A 127 12.11 -3.22 7.91
N ALA A 128 12.84 -2.32 7.27
CA ALA A 128 13.98 -2.67 6.43
C ALA A 128 15.21 -3.17 7.23
N ALA A 129 15.28 -2.91 8.55
CA ALA A 129 16.35 -3.40 9.42
C ALA A 129 16.06 -4.78 10.04
N GLY A 130 14.86 -5.31 9.85
CA GLY A 130 14.41 -6.54 10.52
C GLY A 130 13.77 -6.31 11.89
N ALA A 131 13.60 -5.05 12.32
CA ALA A 131 12.94 -4.75 13.59
C ALA A 131 11.42 -4.96 13.46
N ARG A 132 10.81 -5.52 14.50
CA ARG A 132 9.38 -5.81 14.56
C ARG A 132 8.64 -4.74 15.37
N LEU A 133 7.55 -4.23 14.82
CA LEU A 133 6.51 -3.49 15.54
C LEU A 133 5.25 -4.36 15.64
N ALA A 134 4.66 -4.45 16.83
CA ALA A 134 3.39 -5.14 17.04
C ALA A 134 2.22 -4.27 16.55
N GLY A 135 1.18 -4.90 16.00
CA GLY A 135 -0.01 -4.21 15.53
C GLY A 135 -1.28 -5.01 15.82
N ASP A 136 -2.39 -4.29 15.99
CA ASP A 136 -3.69 -4.85 16.33
C ASP A 136 -4.67 -4.93 15.14
N GLN A 137 -4.23 -4.42 13.99
CA GLN A 137 -5.03 -4.33 12.77
C GLN A 137 -4.18 -4.54 11.51
N ARG A 138 -4.83 -4.99 10.42
CA ARG A 138 -4.23 -5.21 9.10
C ARG A 138 -5.26 -4.98 7.99
N LEU A 139 -4.84 -4.41 6.86
CA LEU A 139 -5.62 -4.34 5.64
C LEU A 139 -5.32 -5.55 4.74
N VAL A 140 -6.37 -6.08 4.12
CA VAL A 140 -6.31 -7.16 3.15
C VAL A 140 -7.05 -6.75 1.89
N ALA A 141 -6.45 -6.99 0.72
CA ALA A 141 -7.12 -6.78 -0.57
C ALA A 141 -8.01 -7.99 -0.91
N GLU A 142 -9.31 -7.77 -0.86
CA GLU A 142 -10.34 -8.78 -1.12
C GLU A 142 -10.64 -8.92 -2.61
N LEU A 143 -10.77 -7.79 -3.30
CA LEU A 143 -11.13 -7.72 -4.72
C LEU A 143 -10.42 -6.53 -5.36
N THR A 144 -9.91 -6.70 -6.58
CA THR A 144 -9.49 -5.58 -7.43
C THR A 144 -10.22 -5.66 -8.77
N VAL A 145 -10.86 -4.55 -9.12
CA VAL A 145 -11.48 -4.28 -10.40
C VAL A 145 -10.62 -3.24 -11.12
N ARG A 146 -10.29 -3.50 -12.38
CA ARG A 146 -9.59 -2.57 -13.26
C ARG A 146 -10.38 -2.38 -14.54
N ALA A 147 -10.68 -1.15 -14.93
CA ALA A 147 -11.48 -0.83 -16.11
C ALA A 147 -12.80 -1.64 -16.15
N GLY A 148 -13.45 -1.84 -14.99
CA GLY A 148 -14.70 -2.61 -14.87
C GLY A 148 -14.54 -4.14 -14.93
N ARG A 149 -13.31 -4.67 -14.93
CA ARG A 149 -13.03 -6.11 -14.94
C ARG A 149 -12.35 -6.56 -13.65
N VAL A 150 -12.81 -7.66 -13.07
CA VAL A 150 -12.14 -8.29 -11.92
C VAL A 150 -10.78 -8.84 -12.37
N VAL A 151 -9.70 -8.40 -11.72
CA VAL A 151 -8.32 -8.83 -11.98
C VAL A 151 -7.65 -9.49 -10.78
N TRP A 152 -8.24 -9.34 -9.59
CA TRP A 152 -7.84 -10.02 -8.37
C TRP A 152 -9.09 -10.33 -7.55
N ASP A 153 -9.19 -11.54 -7.02
CA ASP A 153 -10.27 -11.96 -6.15
C ASP A 153 -9.71 -12.98 -5.14
N LEU A 154 -9.46 -12.52 -3.92
CA LEU A 154 -8.80 -13.33 -2.88
C LEU A 154 -9.69 -14.48 -2.41
N ASN A 155 -10.98 -14.20 -2.24
CA ASN A 155 -11.94 -15.10 -1.60
C ASN A 155 -13.07 -15.55 -2.56
N GLY A 156 -12.94 -15.28 -3.86
CA GLY A 156 -13.94 -15.65 -4.85
C GLY A 156 -15.25 -14.84 -4.74
N LEU A 157 -15.19 -13.60 -4.25
CA LEU A 157 -16.36 -12.74 -4.04
C LEU A 157 -17.15 -12.46 -5.32
N ALA A 158 -16.46 -12.43 -6.46
CA ALA A 158 -17.07 -12.21 -7.78
C ALA A 158 -17.16 -13.50 -8.61
N ALA A 159 -16.70 -14.63 -8.06
CA ALA A 159 -16.74 -15.92 -8.74
C ALA A 159 -18.16 -16.52 -8.70
N GLU A 160 -18.49 -17.28 -9.74
CA GLU A 160 -19.71 -18.09 -9.76
C GLU A 160 -19.54 -19.33 -8.86
N ASP A 161 -20.62 -19.79 -8.21
CA ASP A 161 -20.59 -21.05 -7.45
C ASP A 161 -20.21 -22.21 -8.38
N TRP A 162 -19.31 -23.08 -7.91
CA TRP A 162 -18.77 -24.17 -8.73
C TRP A 162 -19.86 -25.13 -9.24
N ARG A 163 -21.02 -25.20 -8.58
CA ARG A 163 -22.15 -26.05 -9.00
C ARG A 163 -22.92 -25.47 -10.18
N THR A 164 -22.91 -24.15 -10.35
CA THR A 164 -23.58 -23.49 -11.49
C THR A 164 -22.60 -23.12 -12.60
N PHE A 165 -21.31 -23.01 -12.26
CA PHE A 165 -20.26 -22.70 -13.20
C PHE A 165 -20.16 -23.72 -14.34
N LYS A 166 -20.40 -23.24 -15.57
CA LYS A 166 -20.32 -24.06 -16.79
C LYS A 166 -18.87 -24.16 -17.25
N TYR A 167 -18.15 -25.16 -16.74
CA TYR A 167 -16.80 -25.47 -17.20
C TYR A 167 -16.77 -25.73 -18.71
N ARG A 168 -15.96 -24.97 -19.43
CA ARG A 168 -15.65 -25.23 -20.85
C ARG A 168 -14.30 -25.94 -20.91
N PRO A 169 -14.25 -27.23 -21.28
CA PRO A 169 -12.99 -27.93 -21.48
C PRO A 169 -12.12 -27.17 -22.48
N ARG A 170 -10.81 -27.09 -22.22
CA ARG A 170 -9.87 -26.64 -23.26
C ARG A 170 -9.99 -27.61 -24.42
N GLY A 171 -10.15 -27.07 -25.63
CA GLY A 171 -10.10 -27.87 -26.86
C GLY A 171 -8.78 -28.63 -26.95
N ALA A 172 -8.78 -29.74 -27.69
CA ALA A 172 -7.55 -30.48 -27.96
C ALA A 172 -6.50 -29.53 -28.57
N PRO A 173 -5.22 -29.61 -28.15
CA PRO A 173 -4.17 -28.84 -28.79
C PRO A 173 -4.14 -29.15 -30.29
N PRO A 174 -3.82 -28.15 -31.15
CA PRO A 174 -3.72 -28.39 -32.58
C PRO A 174 -2.74 -29.52 -32.86
N LYS A 175 -3.10 -30.44 -33.77
CA LYS A 175 -2.17 -31.48 -34.23
C LYS A 175 -0.89 -30.80 -34.75
N PRO A 176 0.30 -31.33 -34.46
CA PRO A 176 1.53 -30.81 -35.04
C PRO A 176 1.40 -30.80 -36.57
N ARG A 177 1.84 -29.71 -37.21
CA ARG A 177 1.89 -29.62 -38.67
C ARG A 177 2.89 -30.68 -39.18
N PRO A 178 2.59 -31.35 -40.32
CA PRO A 178 3.47 -32.35 -40.91
C PRO A 178 4.84 -31.77 -41.28
#